data_AF-A0A7V9HKP5-F1
#
_entry.id   AF-A0A7V9HKP5-F1
#
_cell.length_a   1.000
_cell.length_b   1.000
_cell.length_c   1.000
_cell.angle_alpha   90.00
_cell.angle_beta   90.00
_cell.angle_gamma   90.00
#
_symmetry.space_group_name_H-M   'P 1'
#
loop_
_entity.id
_entity.type
_entity.pdbx_description
1 polymer ?
#
loop_
_entity_poly.entity_id
_entity_poly.type
_entity_poly.pdbx_seq_one_letter_code
_entity_poly.pdbx_strand_id
1 'polypeptide(L)'
;MGATTIPVPTGQPSFLDAPRCKDLATLEADIAIIGVPDGVPYAMADTTSLSHDAPRTIREQSMRMVGFLSHYDFDIGGPVLGANPPRIVDCGDVAMEPGQFAANSQATTGVIAAVLDRGAIPIVFGGDDSVPIPT
;
A
#
# COMPACT_ATOMS: atom_id res chain seq x y z
N MET A 1 -2.59 -6.50 -19.40
CA MET A 1 -3.63 -5.78 -18.61
C MET A 1 -2.94 -4.62 -17.92
N GLY A 2 -3.58 -3.45 -17.84
CA GLY A 2 -2.99 -2.29 -17.17
C GLY A 2 -2.93 -2.50 -15.65
N ALA A 3 -1.88 -1.99 -15.01
CA ALA A 3 -1.77 -1.95 -13.56
C ALA A 3 -2.98 -1.22 -12.96
N THR A 4 -3.73 -1.90 -12.08
CA THR A 4 -4.99 -1.38 -11.54
C THR A 4 -5.03 -1.57 -10.04
N THR A 5 -5.40 -0.52 -9.32
CA THR A 5 -5.69 -0.56 -7.89
C THR A 5 -7.15 -0.18 -7.61
N ILE A 6 -7.65 -0.61 -6.46
CA ILE A 6 -8.93 -0.20 -5.89
C ILE A 6 -8.60 0.87 -4.84
N PRO A 7 -8.94 2.16 -5.08
CA PRO A 7 -8.67 3.22 -4.11
C PRO A 7 -9.34 2.97 -2.77
N VAL A 8 -8.71 3.42 -1.68
CA VAL A 8 -9.30 3.37 -0.33
C VAL A 8 -10.69 4.05 -0.35
N PRO A 9 -11.76 3.37 0.08
CA PRO A 9 -13.11 3.93 0.03
C PRO A 9 -13.26 5.24 0.82
N THR A 10 -14.11 6.13 0.32
CA THR A 10 -14.53 7.32 1.08
C THR A 10 -15.19 6.88 2.40
N GLY A 11 -14.75 7.44 3.53
CA GLY A 11 -15.21 7.05 4.87
C GLY A 11 -14.28 6.07 5.60
N GLN A 12 -13.30 5.48 4.90
CA GLN A 12 -12.18 4.79 5.53
C GLN A 12 -10.91 5.65 5.45
N PRO A 13 -10.06 5.67 6.48
CA PRO A 13 -8.83 6.45 6.45
C PRO A 13 -7.82 5.85 5.46
N SER A 14 -7.20 6.69 4.65
CA SER A 14 -5.94 6.36 3.98
C SER A 14 -4.80 6.37 4.99
N PHE A 15 -3.65 5.80 4.64
CA PHE A 15 -2.48 5.82 5.50
C PHE A 15 -2.06 7.24 5.86
N LEU A 16 -1.97 7.55 7.16
CA LEU A 16 -1.67 8.88 7.70
C LEU A 16 -2.58 10.00 7.15
N ASP A 17 -3.82 9.66 6.77
CA ASP A 17 -4.75 10.56 6.07
C ASP A 17 -4.17 11.18 4.79
N ALA A 18 -3.26 10.46 4.12
CA ALA A 18 -2.62 10.91 2.89
C ALA A 18 -3.64 11.05 1.73
N PRO A 19 -3.37 11.90 0.72
CA PRO A 19 -4.16 11.95 -0.51
C PRO A 19 -4.34 10.56 -1.14
N ARG A 20 -5.54 10.30 -1.67
CA ARG A 20 -5.88 9.04 -2.34
C ARG A 20 -5.54 9.14 -3.83
N CYS A 21 -4.82 8.17 -4.37
CA CYS A 21 -4.63 8.03 -5.81
C CYS A 21 -5.92 7.52 -6.46
N LYS A 22 -6.29 8.10 -7.60
CA LYS A 22 -7.40 7.61 -8.44
C LYS A 22 -6.92 6.81 -9.65
N ASP A 23 -5.73 7.12 -10.13
CA ASP A 23 -5.13 6.52 -11.32
C ASP A 23 -3.60 6.58 -11.24
N LEU A 24 -2.96 5.41 -11.27
CA LEU A 24 -1.51 5.27 -11.23
C LEU A 24 -0.81 5.97 -12.41
N ALA A 25 -1.46 6.09 -13.57
CA ALA A 25 -0.87 6.75 -14.74
C ALA A 25 -0.59 8.24 -14.50
N THR A 26 -1.33 8.85 -13.57
CA THR A 26 -1.20 10.27 -13.19
C THR A 26 -0.57 10.47 -11.81
N LEU A 27 -0.04 9.40 -11.20
CA LEU A 27 0.55 9.46 -9.86
C LEU A 27 1.70 10.47 -9.82
N GLU A 28 1.63 11.38 -8.85
CA GLU A 28 2.68 12.32 -8.47
C GLU A 28 2.95 12.14 -6.98
N ALA A 29 3.94 11.32 -6.65
CA ALA A 29 4.29 10.99 -5.28
C ALA A 29 5.79 10.74 -5.16
N ASP A 30 6.35 10.97 -3.97
CA ASP A 30 7.68 10.50 -3.62
C ASP A 30 7.58 9.10 -2.98
N ILE A 31 6.48 8.85 -2.26
CA ILE A 31 6.14 7.56 -1.65
C ILE A 31 4.71 7.18 -2.04
N ALA A 32 4.52 5.95 -2.52
CA ALA A 32 3.21 5.39 -2.82
C ALA A 32 2.90 4.22 -1.89
N ILE A 33 1.79 4.32 -1.15
CA ILE A 33 1.30 3.21 -0.31
C ILE A 33 0.44 2.29 -1.17
N ILE A 34 0.73 0.99 -1.12
CA ILE A 34 0.02 -0.06 -1.87
C ILE A 34 -0.37 -1.17 -0.90
N GLY A 35 -1.64 -1.56 -0.87
CA GLY A 35 -2.06 -2.76 -0.18
C GLY A 35 -2.11 -3.98 -1.10
N VAL A 36 -1.71 -5.13 -0.56
CA VAL A 36 -1.74 -6.43 -1.22
C VAL A 36 -2.32 -7.42 -0.21
N PRO A 37 -3.65 -7.50 -0.08
CA PRO A 37 -4.29 -8.21 1.04
C PRO A 37 -4.08 -9.72 1.00
N ASP A 38 -4.01 -10.32 -0.19
CA ASP A 38 -3.88 -11.76 -0.36
C ASP A 38 -2.66 -12.12 -1.21
N GLY A 39 -1.91 -13.13 -0.75
CA GLY A 39 -0.77 -13.68 -1.47
C GLY A 39 -1.10 -14.96 -2.26
N VAL A 40 -0.06 -15.70 -2.63
CA VAL A 40 -0.19 -17.07 -3.16
C VAL A 40 -0.17 -18.05 -1.97
N PRO A 41 -1.17 -18.92 -1.80
CA PRO A 41 -1.20 -19.88 -0.70
C PRO A 41 -0.15 -20.97 -0.89
N TYR A 42 0.49 -21.40 0.20
CA TYR A 42 1.47 -22.50 0.17
C TYR A 42 0.81 -23.88 0.16
N ALA A 43 -0.38 -24.00 0.75
CA ALA A 43 -1.21 -25.19 0.71
C ALA A 43 -2.68 -24.83 0.47
N MET A 44 -3.48 -25.79 0.00
CA MET A 44 -4.91 -25.59 -0.23
C MET A 44 -5.68 -25.25 1.05
N ALA A 45 -5.16 -25.59 2.23
CA ALA A 45 -5.75 -25.21 3.51
C ALA A 45 -5.59 -23.70 3.81
N ASP A 46 -4.66 -23.02 3.14
CA ASP A 46 -4.27 -21.63 3.39
C ASP A 46 -4.86 -20.66 2.34
N THR A 47 -5.86 -21.10 1.57
CA THR A 47 -6.46 -20.28 0.50
C THR A 47 -7.18 -19.03 1.01
N THR A 48 -7.45 -18.96 2.31
CA THR A 48 -7.95 -17.76 2.99
C THR A 48 -6.82 -17.14 3.80
N SER A 49 -6.37 -15.95 3.44
CA SER A 49 -5.34 -15.26 4.21
C SER A 49 -5.90 -14.81 5.57
N LEU A 50 -5.21 -15.15 6.65
CA LEU A 50 -5.50 -14.59 7.98
C LEU A 50 -5.07 -13.11 8.09
N SER A 51 -4.21 -12.67 7.18
CA SER A 51 -3.69 -11.30 7.11
C SER A 51 -4.41 -10.44 6.08
N HIS A 52 -5.51 -10.92 5.48
CA HIS A 52 -6.31 -10.19 4.49
C HIS A 52 -6.63 -8.74 4.91
N ASP A 53 -7.02 -8.58 6.17
CA ASP A 53 -7.41 -7.29 6.75
C ASP A 53 -6.23 -6.38 7.15
N ALA A 54 -4.98 -6.84 7.01
CA ALA A 54 -3.80 -6.09 7.46
C ALA A 54 -3.65 -4.73 6.78
N PRO A 55 -3.77 -4.57 5.45
CA PRO A 55 -3.63 -3.26 4.80
C PRO A 55 -4.64 -2.24 5.33
N ARG A 56 -5.91 -2.64 5.46
CA ARG A 56 -6.97 -1.80 6.04
C ARG A 56 -6.66 -1.44 7.48
N THR A 57 -6.29 -2.42 8.30
CA THR A 57 -6.03 -2.22 9.73
C THR A 57 -4.84 -1.29 9.97
N ILE A 58 -3.76 -1.42 9.18
CA ILE A 58 -2.60 -0.53 9.25
C ILE A 58 -3.01 0.92 8.97
N ARG A 59 -3.80 1.15 7.91
CA ARG A 59 -4.32 2.50 7.59
C ARG A 59 -5.15 3.06 8.75
N GLU A 60 -6.08 2.27 9.30
CA GLU A 60 -6.89 2.67 10.45
C GLU A 60 -6.06 3.04 11.68
N GLN A 61 -5.06 2.21 12.03
CA GLN A 61 -4.22 2.48 13.19
C GLN A 61 -3.26 3.66 12.98
N SER A 62 -2.86 3.93 11.73
CA SER A 62 -2.00 5.07 11.40
C SER A 62 -2.63 6.42 11.75
N MET A 63 -3.97 6.52 11.83
CA MET A 63 -4.67 7.75 12.19
C MET A 63 -4.27 8.32 13.55
N ARG A 64 -3.82 7.47 14.48
CA ARG A 64 -3.32 7.89 15.80
C ARG A 64 -2.06 8.77 15.70
N MET A 65 -1.35 8.72 14.57
CA MET A 65 -0.10 9.43 14.34
C MET A 65 -0.25 10.76 13.61
N VAL A 66 -1.39 11.00 12.95
CA VAL A 66 -1.60 12.16 12.05
C VAL A 66 -1.33 13.50 12.76
N GLY A 67 -1.80 13.65 14.00
CA GLY A 67 -1.59 14.87 14.79
C GLY A 67 -0.15 15.09 15.26
N PHE A 68 0.73 14.11 15.10
CA PHE A 68 2.11 14.13 15.61
C PHE A 68 3.16 14.25 14.50
N LEU A 69 2.79 14.21 13.22
CA LEU A 69 3.76 14.18 12.11
C LEU A 69 4.70 15.40 12.06
N SER A 70 4.23 16.56 12.54
CA SER A 70 4.99 17.81 12.63
C SER A 70 5.66 18.03 14.00
N HIS A 71 5.44 17.13 14.96
CA HIS A 71 6.05 17.25 16.28
C HIS A 71 7.54 16.95 16.23
N TYR A 72 8.28 17.61 17.12
CA TYR A 72 9.71 17.39 17.28
C TYR A 72 9.97 16.01 17.88
N ASP A 73 10.72 15.19 17.13
CA ASP A 73 11.27 13.92 17.57
C ASP A 73 12.74 14.14 17.96
N PHE A 74 13.09 13.78 19.20
CA PHE A 74 14.42 14.03 19.76
C PHE A 74 15.49 13.07 19.22
N ASP A 75 15.11 11.88 18.77
CA ASP A 75 16.04 10.90 18.20
C ASP A 75 16.41 11.29 16.75
N ILE A 76 15.45 11.86 16.01
CA ILE A 76 15.65 12.39 14.65
C ILE A 76 16.24 13.81 14.67
N GLY A 77 15.99 14.58 15.74
CA GLY A 77 16.43 15.97 15.88
C GLY A 77 15.56 16.97 15.09
N GLY A 78 14.29 16.64 14.85
CA GLY A 78 13.37 17.44 14.03
C GLY A 78 11.99 16.78 13.89
N PRO A 79 11.11 17.29 13.00
CA PRO A 79 9.85 16.61 12.69
C PRO A 79 10.09 15.19 12.18
N VAL A 80 9.17 14.26 12.48
CA VAL A 80 9.28 12.83 12.09
C VAL A 80 9.49 12.66 10.58
N LEU A 81 8.82 13.48 9.76
CA LEU A 81 8.96 13.46 8.30
C LEU A 81 9.99 14.46 7.77
N GLY A 82 10.75 15.10 8.65
CA GLY A 82 11.72 16.14 8.32
C GLY A 82 11.11 17.50 7.98
N ALA A 83 11.98 18.48 7.69
CA ALA A 83 11.58 19.85 7.36
C ALA A 83 10.92 19.99 5.97
N ASN A 84 11.20 19.04 5.07
CA ASN A 84 10.58 18.94 3.75
C ASN A 84 9.99 17.53 3.60
N PRO A 85 8.75 17.30 4.09
CA PRO A 85 8.16 15.97 4.11
C PRO A 85 7.92 15.45 2.70
N PRO A 86 8.10 14.12 2.46
CA PRO A 86 7.82 13.53 1.16
C PRO A 86 6.32 13.61 0.84
N ARG A 87 6.00 13.69 -0.44
CA ARG A 87 4.62 13.56 -0.93
C ARG A 87 4.21 12.09 -0.86
N ILE A 88 3.49 11.74 0.20
CA ILE A 88 2.90 10.41 0.39
C ILE A 88 1.52 10.39 -0.29
N VAL A 89 1.26 9.37 -1.10
CA VAL A 89 -0.05 9.12 -1.72
C VAL A 89 -0.46 7.68 -1.45
N ASP A 90 -1.68 7.47 -0.96
CA ASP A 90 -2.24 6.13 -0.78
C ASP A 90 -2.95 5.69 -2.05
N CYS A 91 -2.41 4.66 -2.69
CA CYS A 91 -2.90 4.16 -3.96
C CYS A 91 -3.95 3.05 -3.82
N GLY A 92 -4.36 2.74 -2.59
CA GLY A 92 -5.32 1.69 -2.32
C GLY A 92 -4.70 0.30 -2.46
N ASP A 93 -5.53 -0.67 -2.82
CA ASP A 93 -5.16 -2.09 -2.85
C ASP A 93 -5.05 -2.59 -4.29
N VAL A 94 -4.17 -3.54 -4.57
CA VAL A 94 -4.12 -4.20 -5.88
C VAL A 94 -5.48 -4.82 -6.18
N ALA A 95 -6.01 -4.60 -7.39
CA ALA A 95 -7.26 -5.23 -7.80
C ALA A 95 -7.03 -6.74 -8.00
N MET A 96 -7.66 -7.55 -7.16
CA MET A 96 -7.47 -9.01 -7.11
C MET A 96 -8.79 -9.75 -7.37
N GLU A 97 -8.69 -10.93 -7.98
CA GLU A 97 -9.83 -11.82 -8.22
C GLU A 97 -9.70 -13.09 -7.36
N PRO A 98 -10.76 -13.50 -6.63
CA PRO A 98 -10.73 -14.71 -5.82
C PRO A 98 -10.28 -15.96 -6.59
N GLY A 99 -9.33 -16.71 -6.02
CA GLY A 99 -8.82 -17.95 -6.60
C GLY A 99 -7.83 -17.79 -7.76
N GLN A 100 -7.59 -16.57 -8.25
CA GLN A 100 -6.66 -16.30 -9.36
C GLN A 100 -5.24 -15.97 -8.87
N PHE A 101 -4.67 -16.79 -7.98
CA PHE A 101 -3.44 -16.48 -7.23
C PHE A 101 -2.26 -16.04 -8.12
N ALA A 102 -1.95 -16.79 -9.18
CA ALA A 102 -0.85 -16.45 -10.08
C ALA A 102 -1.11 -15.14 -10.84
N ALA A 103 -2.34 -14.93 -11.31
CA ALA A 103 -2.70 -13.70 -12.00
C ALA A 103 -2.69 -12.49 -11.05
N ASN A 104 -3.10 -12.66 -9.80
CA ASN A 104 -3.05 -11.62 -8.76
C ASN A 104 -1.60 -11.27 -8.41
N SER A 105 -0.69 -12.25 -8.33
CA SER A 105 0.75 -11.99 -8.14
C SER A 105 1.37 -11.21 -9.30
N GLN A 106 1.01 -11.56 -10.54
CA GLN A 106 1.40 -10.79 -11.73
C GLN A 106 0.81 -9.37 -11.73
N ALA A 107 -0.45 -9.21 -11.29
CA ALA A 107 -1.09 -7.90 -11.15
C ALA A 107 -0.37 -7.04 -10.11
N THR A 108 0.00 -7.62 -8.96
CA THR A 108 0.84 -6.95 -7.94
C THR A 108 2.16 -6.50 -8.54
N THR A 109 2.87 -7.38 -9.24
CA THR A 109 4.13 -7.03 -9.92
C THR A 109 3.94 -5.87 -10.90
N GLY A 110 2.86 -5.88 -11.69
CA GLY A 110 2.51 -4.81 -12.62
C GLY A 110 2.22 -3.47 -11.92
N VAL A 111 1.52 -3.48 -10.78
CA VAL A 111 1.26 -2.28 -9.96
C VAL A 111 2.54 -1.71 -9.40
N ILE A 112 3.42 -2.56 -8.84
CA ILE A 112 4.70 -2.10 -8.31
C ILE A 112 5.58 -1.51 -9.42
N ALA A 113 5.63 -2.16 -10.59
CA ALA A 113 6.34 -1.63 -11.76
C ALA A 113 5.78 -0.26 -12.19
N ALA A 114 4.45 -0.11 -12.27
CA ALA A 114 3.82 1.16 -12.62
C ALA A 114 4.14 2.28 -11.62
N VAL A 115 4.20 1.99 -10.32
CA VAL A 115 4.62 2.96 -9.30
C VAL A 115 6.09 3.38 -9.50
N LEU A 116 6.97 2.41 -9.74
CA LEU A 116 8.40 2.66 -9.98
C LEU A 116 8.63 3.49 -11.25
N ASP A 117 7.86 3.24 -12.32
CA ASP A 117 7.90 4.01 -13.57
C ASP A 117 7.51 5.49 -13.38
N ARG A 118 6.75 5.80 -12.32
CA ARG A 118 6.39 7.17 -11.90
C ARG A 118 7.46 7.82 -11.02
N GLY A 119 8.54 7.10 -10.71
CA GLY A 119 9.65 7.56 -9.86
C GLY A 119 9.36 7.56 -8.36
N ALA A 120 8.24 6.96 -7.93
CA ALA A 120 7.86 6.87 -6.53
C ALA A 120 8.43 5.62 -5.87
N ILE A 121 8.68 5.69 -4.56
CA ILE A 121 9.07 4.54 -3.74
C ILE A 121 7.80 3.80 -3.27
N PRO A 122 7.59 2.53 -3.65
CA PRO A 122 6.46 1.75 -3.14
C PRO A 122 6.70 1.31 -1.70
N ILE A 123 5.72 1.55 -0.82
CA ILE A 123 5.61 0.90 0.49
C ILE A 123 4.40 -0.03 0.43
N VAL A 124 4.67 -1.33 0.60
CA VAL A 124 3.66 -2.38 0.44
C VAL A 124 3.18 -2.85 1.80
N PHE A 125 1.88 -2.74 2.04
CA PHE A 125 1.21 -3.44 3.13
C PHE A 125 0.72 -4.76 2.58
N GLY A 126 1.46 -5.83 2.88
CA GLY A 126 1.09 -7.18 2.47
C GLY A 126 0.06 -7.81 3.41
N GLY A 127 -0.44 -8.97 2.97
CA GLY A 127 -1.03 -9.99 3.82
C GLY A 127 -0.01 -11.06 4.16
N ASP A 128 -0.05 -12.16 3.40
CA ASP A 128 0.83 -13.31 3.63
C ASP A 128 2.27 -13.05 3.17
N ASP A 129 3.21 -13.82 3.72
CA ASP A 129 4.65 -13.77 3.39
C ASP A 129 4.96 -14.16 1.94
N SER A 130 3.98 -14.64 1.18
CA SER A 130 4.14 -14.90 -0.26
C SER A 130 4.03 -13.64 -1.13
N VAL A 131 3.50 -12.52 -0.61
CA VAL A 131 3.43 -11.22 -1.31
C VAL A 131 4.77 -10.75 -1.90
N PRO A 132 5.90 -10.77 -1.17
CA PRO A 132 7.20 -10.34 -1.72
C PRO A 132 7.80 -11.31 -2.74
N ILE A 133 7.22 -12.49 -2.97
CA ILE A 133 7.74 -13.48 -3.91
C ILE A 133 7.19 -13.18 -5.31
N PRO A 134 8.02 -12.76 -6.27
CA PRO A 134 7.57 -12.53 -7.64
C PRO A 134 7.31 -13.90 -8.29
N THR A 135 6.04 -14.19 -8.59
CA THR A 135 5.61 -15.44 -9.25
C THR A 135 4.90 -15.16 -10.57
#